data_AF-A0A0F7RZU9-F1
#
_entry.id   AF-A0A0F7RZU9-F1
#
_cell.length_a   1.000
_cell.length_b   1.000
_cell.length_c   1.000
_cell.angle_alpha   90.00
_cell.angle_beta   90.00
_cell.angle_gamma   90.00
#
_symmetry.space_group_name_H-M   'P 1'
#
loop_
_entity.id
_entity.type
_entity.pdbx_description
1 polymer ?
#
loop_
_entity_poly.entity_id
_entity_poly.type
_entity_poly.pdbx_seq_one_letter_code
_entity_poly.pdbx_strand_id
1 'polypeptide(L)'
;EHARSSRARASDSGTRQLRAHAKIADRHLTESYFQLQLQQHISQHYRCHPFALSDLRSDSALSSLAQRLVSIRLRLRLASHPADTSRIASLNTAEQHPKKIRRLFEWAIRKMMQDGFITLAERDDSSLLRANRGADPSSTDAYRLVTPEYLLRPLRKLLGTNGFASPNNAASHDTEELTARLRILDDRFRNIDRSLVQESLALYYARRAPL
;
A
#
# COMPACT_ATOMS: atom_id res chain seq x y z
N GLU A 1 -2.67 -36.51 37.59
CA GLU A 1 -3.38 -36.42 36.30
C GLU A 1 -3.65 -34.97 35.94
N HIS A 2 -3.49 -34.64 34.67
CA HIS A 2 -3.44 -33.29 34.10
C HIS A 2 -4.81 -32.70 33.83
N ALA A 3 -4.96 -31.36 33.98
CA ALA A 3 -5.61 -30.50 32.98
C ALA A 3 -5.41 -29.02 33.32
N ARG A 4 -4.34 -28.42 32.76
CA ARG A 4 -4.16 -26.96 32.68
C ARG A 4 -5.10 -26.43 31.59
N SER A 5 -6.17 -25.74 31.98
CA SER A 5 -7.01 -24.98 31.05
C SER A 5 -6.31 -23.67 30.67
N SER A 6 -5.42 -23.73 29.69
CA SER A 6 -4.81 -22.56 29.05
C SER A 6 -5.86 -21.85 28.18
N ARG A 7 -6.49 -20.83 28.75
CA ARG A 7 -7.40 -19.91 28.06
C ARG A 7 -6.55 -19.05 27.11
N ALA A 8 -6.56 -19.42 25.82
CA ALA A 8 -5.95 -18.64 24.75
C ALA A 8 -6.52 -17.21 24.79
N ARG A 9 -5.68 -16.24 25.18
CA ARG A 9 -5.96 -14.83 24.95
C ARG A 9 -5.71 -14.58 23.46
N ALA A 10 -6.78 -14.65 22.68
CA ALA A 10 -6.80 -14.06 21.35
C ALA A 10 -6.56 -12.56 21.52
N SER A 11 -5.37 -12.10 21.13
CA SER A 11 -5.05 -10.68 20.98
C SER A 11 -5.82 -10.17 19.76
N ASP A 12 -7.09 -9.85 19.96
CA ASP A 12 -7.92 -9.18 18.97
C ASP A 12 -7.47 -7.71 18.91
N SER A 13 -6.48 -7.44 18.05
CA SER A 13 -6.05 -6.09 17.73
C SER A 13 -7.16 -5.43 16.92
N GLY A 14 -8.15 -4.89 17.64
CA GLY A 14 -9.28 -4.17 17.06
C GLY A 14 -8.80 -3.03 16.17
N THR A 15 -8.73 -3.30 14.87
CA THR A 15 -8.48 -2.27 13.86
C THR A 15 -9.67 -1.32 13.91
N ARG A 16 -9.46 -0.08 14.36
CA ARG A 16 -10.49 0.98 14.30
C ARG A 16 -10.99 1.08 12.86
N GLN A 17 -12.19 0.58 12.62
CA GLN A 17 -12.79 0.63 11.29
C GLN A 17 -13.09 2.08 10.94
N LEU A 18 -12.60 2.53 9.79
CA LEU A 18 -13.01 3.82 9.23
C LEU A 18 -14.51 3.74 8.90
N ARG A 19 -15.23 4.85 9.17
CA ARG A 19 -16.70 4.90 9.01
C ARG A 19 -17.10 4.54 7.57
N ALA A 20 -18.23 3.85 7.43
CA ALA A 20 -18.79 3.49 6.12
C ALA A 20 -18.89 4.72 5.19
N HIS A 21 -18.37 4.58 3.97
CA HIS A 21 -18.14 5.67 3.01
C HIS A 21 -19.37 6.52 2.71
N ALA A 22 -20.57 5.92 2.71
CA ALA A 22 -21.83 6.62 2.46
C ALA A 22 -22.17 7.67 3.53
N LYS A 23 -21.64 7.52 4.76
CA LYS A 23 -21.99 8.36 5.91
C LYS A 23 -21.10 9.59 6.09
N ILE A 24 -20.09 9.78 5.24
CA ILE A 24 -19.17 10.91 5.36
C ILE A 24 -19.69 12.06 4.52
N ALA A 25 -19.75 13.25 5.11
CA ALA A 25 -20.18 14.45 4.42
C ALA A 25 -19.14 14.87 3.36
N ASP A 26 -19.63 15.39 2.22
CA ASP A 26 -18.80 15.79 1.07
C ASP A 26 -17.62 16.70 1.47
N ARG A 27 -17.81 17.58 2.45
CA ARG A 27 -16.79 18.51 2.97
C ARG A 27 -15.58 17.84 3.63
N HIS A 28 -15.71 16.60 4.09
CA HIS A 28 -14.61 15.83 4.70
C HIS A 28 -13.98 14.85 3.72
N LEU A 29 -14.52 14.74 2.50
CA LEU A 29 -13.98 13.86 1.47
C LEU A 29 -12.83 14.56 0.75
N THR A 30 -11.60 14.30 1.21
CA THR A 30 -10.38 14.83 0.62
C THR A 30 -9.56 13.74 -0.09
N GLU A 31 -8.55 14.16 -0.86
CA GLU A 31 -7.60 13.22 -1.47
C GLU A 31 -6.83 12.41 -0.41
N SER A 32 -6.44 13.04 0.69
CA SER A 32 -5.78 12.36 1.81
C SER A 32 -6.69 11.32 2.48
N TYR A 33 -7.98 11.64 2.63
CA TYR A 33 -8.96 10.67 3.14
C TYR A 33 -9.11 9.48 2.17
N PHE A 34 -9.19 9.74 0.87
CA PHE A 34 -9.24 8.68 -0.14
C PHE A 34 -7.98 7.81 -0.10
N GLN A 35 -6.78 8.41 -0.01
CA GLN A 35 -5.53 7.68 0.17
C GLN A 35 -5.57 6.79 1.42
N LEU A 36 -6.04 7.30 2.55
CA LEU A 36 -6.14 6.52 3.79
C LEU A 36 -7.08 5.32 3.64
N GLN A 37 -8.23 5.48 2.96
CA GLN A 37 -9.13 4.37 2.67
C GLN A 37 -8.45 3.32 1.78
N LEU A 38 -7.69 3.78 0.79
CA LEU A 38 -6.96 2.89 -0.10
C LEU A 38 -5.89 2.10 0.66
N GLN A 39 -5.13 2.76 1.54
CA GLN A 39 -4.15 2.12 2.42
C GLN A 39 -4.80 1.08 3.34
N GLN A 40 -5.95 1.39 3.94
CA GLN A 40 -6.68 0.43 4.77
C GLN A 40 -7.11 -0.79 3.95
N HIS A 41 -7.74 -0.58 2.79
CA HIS A 41 -8.17 -1.66 1.91
C HIS A 41 -6.98 -2.55 1.50
N ILE A 42 -5.86 -1.94 1.10
CA ILE A 42 -4.65 -2.67 0.73
C ILE A 42 -4.11 -3.50 1.90
N SER A 43 -4.07 -2.93 3.11
CA SER A 43 -3.59 -3.62 4.31
C SER A 43 -4.45 -4.84 4.68
N GLN A 44 -5.75 -4.77 4.40
CA GLN A 44 -6.71 -5.82 4.72
C GLN A 44 -6.71 -6.94 3.67
N HIS A 45 -6.68 -6.60 2.38
CA HIS A 45 -6.91 -7.56 1.29
C HIS A 45 -5.62 -8.04 0.61
N TYR A 46 -4.55 -7.24 0.60
CA TYR A 46 -3.33 -7.52 -0.18
C TYR A 46 -2.09 -7.66 0.70
N ARG A 47 -2.29 -8.06 1.96
CA ARG A 47 -1.22 -8.11 2.97
C ARG A 47 -0.01 -8.96 2.56
N CYS A 48 -0.27 -10.08 1.87
CA CYS A 48 0.76 -11.00 1.39
C CYS A 48 0.80 -11.13 -0.14
N HIS A 49 -0.14 -10.52 -0.84
CA HIS A 49 -0.39 -10.78 -2.26
C HIS A 49 -0.09 -9.54 -3.10
N PRO A 50 0.51 -9.71 -4.29
CA PRO A 50 0.64 -8.60 -5.22
C PRO A 50 -0.76 -8.18 -5.72
N PHE A 51 -0.90 -6.92 -6.10
CA PHE A 51 -2.12 -6.34 -6.64
C PHE A 51 -1.81 -5.35 -7.75
N ALA A 52 -2.76 -5.12 -8.63
CA ALA A 52 -2.63 -4.14 -9.70
C ALA A 52 -3.61 -2.97 -9.51
N LEU A 53 -3.44 -1.92 -10.30
CA LEU A 53 -4.35 -0.78 -10.25
C LEU A 53 -5.78 -1.16 -10.69
N SER A 54 -5.91 -2.14 -11.59
CA SER A 54 -7.19 -2.70 -12.03
C SER A 54 -7.96 -3.35 -10.87
N ASP A 55 -7.28 -4.04 -9.96
CA ASP A 55 -7.88 -4.63 -8.76
C ASP A 55 -8.59 -3.60 -7.90
N LEU A 56 -7.88 -2.52 -7.57
CA LEU A 56 -8.41 -1.45 -6.73
C LEU A 56 -9.57 -0.70 -7.37
N ARG A 57 -9.60 -0.62 -8.71
CA ARG A 57 -10.71 -0.03 -9.46
C ARG A 57 -11.91 -0.96 -9.58
N SER A 58 -11.68 -2.28 -9.57
CA SER A 58 -12.78 -3.24 -9.61
C SER A 58 -13.57 -3.28 -8.30
N ASP A 59 -12.98 -2.83 -7.20
CA ASP A 59 -13.67 -2.69 -5.92
C ASP A 59 -14.75 -1.59 -5.99
N SER A 60 -15.99 -2.00 -5.74
CA SER A 60 -17.15 -1.12 -5.86
C SER A 60 -17.16 0.02 -4.84
N ALA A 61 -16.67 -0.22 -3.62
CA ALA A 61 -16.66 0.77 -2.54
C ALA A 61 -15.63 1.88 -2.82
N LEU A 62 -14.41 1.49 -3.19
CA LEU A 62 -13.35 2.42 -3.59
C LEU A 62 -13.71 3.19 -4.85
N SER A 63 -14.28 2.53 -5.86
CA SER A 63 -14.72 3.20 -7.08
C SER A 63 -15.85 4.19 -6.84
N SER A 64 -16.84 3.84 -6.01
CA SER A 64 -17.91 4.77 -5.60
C SER A 64 -17.33 5.97 -4.85
N LEU A 65 -16.34 5.76 -3.98
CA LEU A 65 -15.68 6.83 -3.24
C LEU A 65 -14.92 7.78 -4.16
N ALA A 66 -14.14 7.23 -5.10
CA ALA A 66 -13.40 7.97 -6.10
C ALA A 66 -14.34 8.79 -7.01
N GLN A 67 -15.44 8.19 -7.47
CA GLN A 67 -16.48 8.86 -8.26
C GLN A 67 -17.04 10.08 -7.53
N ARG A 68 -17.37 9.91 -6.23
CA ARG A 68 -17.91 10.98 -5.41
C ARG A 68 -16.92 12.12 -5.22
N LEU A 69 -15.65 11.81 -4.94
CA LEU A 69 -14.58 12.80 -4.81
C LEU A 69 -14.36 13.60 -6.11
N VAL A 70 -14.28 12.90 -7.24
CA VAL A 70 -14.14 13.56 -8.55
C VAL A 70 -15.33 14.47 -8.82
N SER A 71 -16.56 14.02 -8.52
CA SER A 71 -17.77 14.81 -8.72
C SER A 71 -17.81 16.06 -7.86
N ILE A 72 -17.38 15.98 -6.59
CA ILE A 72 -17.25 17.15 -5.70
C ILE A 72 -16.26 18.16 -6.28
N ARG A 73 -15.07 17.71 -6.70
CA ARG A 73 -14.04 18.62 -7.25
C ARG A 73 -14.49 19.31 -8.53
N LEU A 74 -15.23 18.59 -9.38
CA LEU A 74 -15.81 19.17 -10.59
C LEU A 74 -16.87 20.22 -10.26
N ARG A 75 -17.77 19.94 -9.31
CA ARG A 75 -18.75 20.92 -8.83
C ARG A 75 -18.09 22.17 -8.26
N LEU A 76 -17.06 22.01 -7.42
CA LEU A 76 -16.32 23.14 -6.84
C LEU A 76 -15.62 23.99 -7.91
N ARG A 77 -15.04 23.37 -8.94
CA ARG A 77 -14.42 24.09 -10.06
C ARG A 77 -15.44 24.91 -10.85
N LEU A 78 -16.62 24.34 -11.11
CA LEU A 78 -17.71 25.04 -11.80
C LEU A 78 -18.23 26.22 -10.98
N ALA A 79 -18.38 26.06 -9.67
CA ALA A 79 -18.82 27.14 -8.78
C ALA A 79 -17.79 28.29 -8.71
N SER A 80 -16.50 28.01 -8.89
CA SER A 80 -15.44 29.02 -8.84
C SER A 80 -15.25 29.85 -10.11
N HIS A 81 -15.81 29.43 -11.26
CA HIS A 81 -15.65 30.12 -12.56
C HIS A 81 -16.99 30.15 -13.34
N PRO A 82 -17.93 31.04 -12.97
CA PRO A 82 -19.26 31.09 -13.58
C PRO A 82 -19.29 31.67 -15.01
N ALA A 83 -18.28 32.47 -15.41
CA ALA A 83 -18.28 33.22 -16.67
C ALA A 83 -17.99 32.38 -17.94
N ASP A 84 -17.48 31.14 -17.81
CA ASP A 84 -17.07 30.27 -18.92
C ASP A 84 -17.97 29.01 -19.07
N THR A 85 -19.20 29.09 -18.55
CA THR A 85 -20.12 27.96 -18.41
C THR A 85 -20.46 27.25 -19.73
N SER A 86 -20.44 27.95 -20.87
CA SER A 86 -20.75 27.35 -22.18
C SER A 86 -19.59 26.56 -22.80
N ARG A 87 -18.32 26.94 -22.56
CA ARG A 87 -17.14 26.20 -23.04
C ARG A 87 -16.71 25.07 -22.11
N ILE A 88 -16.92 25.20 -20.80
CA ILE A 88 -16.50 24.19 -19.81
C ILE A 88 -17.50 23.02 -19.73
N ALA A 89 -18.77 23.23 -20.07
CA ALA A 89 -19.77 22.17 -20.12
C ALA A 89 -19.43 21.07 -21.17
N SER A 90 -18.87 21.43 -22.33
CA SER A 90 -18.47 20.44 -23.35
C SER A 90 -17.22 19.63 -22.95
N LEU A 91 -16.36 20.22 -22.12
CA LEU A 91 -15.18 19.59 -21.54
C LEU A 91 -15.48 18.70 -20.32
N ASN A 92 -16.72 18.64 -19.81
CA ASN A 92 -17.12 17.74 -18.71
C ASN A 92 -18.01 16.60 -19.20
N THR A 93 -17.74 16.09 -20.40
CA THR A 93 -18.40 14.91 -20.96
C THR A 93 -18.21 13.69 -20.05
N ALA A 94 -19.20 12.80 -20.02
CA ALA A 94 -19.20 11.56 -19.24
C ALA A 94 -17.93 10.71 -19.43
N GLU A 95 -17.27 10.81 -20.59
CA GLU A 95 -15.99 10.15 -20.89
C GLU A 95 -14.78 10.65 -20.09
N GLN A 96 -14.81 11.88 -19.57
CA GLN A 96 -13.70 12.40 -18.76
C GLN A 96 -13.74 11.92 -17.31
N HIS A 97 -14.91 11.55 -16.81
CA HIS A 97 -15.10 11.07 -15.45
C HIS A 97 -14.29 9.79 -15.16
N PRO A 98 -14.35 8.71 -15.97
CA PRO A 98 -13.54 7.51 -15.76
C PRO A 98 -12.03 7.79 -15.87
N LYS A 99 -11.62 8.71 -16.75
CA LYS A 99 -10.21 9.14 -16.86
C LYS A 99 -9.73 9.87 -15.59
N LYS A 100 -10.56 10.77 -15.04
CA LYS A 100 -10.24 11.50 -13.79
C LYS A 100 -10.18 10.56 -12.59
N ILE A 101 -11.09 9.59 -12.51
CA ILE A 101 -11.05 8.52 -11.48
C ILE A 101 -9.77 7.72 -11.60
N ARG A 102 -9.44 7.24 -12.81
CA ARG A 102 -8.20 6.49 -13.03
C ARG A 102 -6.98 7.29 -12.57
N ARG A 103 -6.88 8.57 -12.94
CA ARG A 103 -5.78 9.46 -12.52
C ARG A 103 -5.72 9.64 -11.00
N LEU A 104 -6.85 9.63 -10.30
CA LEU A 104 -6.90 9.70 -8.84
C LEU A 104 -6.29 8.43 -8.19
N PHE A 105 -6.64 7.24 -8.69
CA PHE A 105 -6.00 5.99 -8.24
C PHE A 105 -4.50 5.99 -8.54
N GLU A 106 -4.09 6.38 -9.75
CA GLU A 106 -2.67 6.47 -10.12
C GLU A 106 -1.90 7.46 -9.23
N TRP A 107 -2.50 8.61 -8.93
CA TRP A 107 -1.94 9.57 -7.98
C TRP A 107 -1.77 8.95 -6.59
N ALA A 108 -2.79 8.27 -6.07
CA ALA A 108 -2.72 7.66 -4.75
C ALA A 108 -1.67 6.55 -4.68
N ILE A 109 -1.54 5.72 -5.73
CA ILE A 109 -0.48 4.72 -5.86
C ILE A 109 0.90 5.37 -5.83
N ARG A 110 1.14 6.39 -6.67
CA ARG A 110 2.41 7.11 -6.68
C ARG A 110 2.72 7.71 -5.32
N LYS A 111 1.72 8.27 -4.64
CA LYS A 111 1.89 8.85 -3.30
C LYS A 111 2.25 7.78 -2.26
N MET A 112 1.55 6.65 -2.23
CA MET A 112 1.87 5.54 -1.34
C MET A 112 3.24 4.90 -1.63
N MET A 113 3.70 4.88 -2.89
CA MET A 113 5.06 4.45 -3.23
C MET A 113 6.13 5.44 -2.74
N GLN A 114 5.85 6.74 -2.82
CA GLN A 114 6.73 7.78 -2.28
C GLN A 114 6.80 7.72 -0.76
N ASP A 115 5.67 7.42 -0.11
CA ASP A 115 5.58 7.27 1.34
C ASP A 115 6.15 5.92 1.82
N GLY A 116 6.66 5.05 0.93
CA GLY A 116 7.26 3.76 1.27
C GLY A 116 6.26 2.68 1.69
N PHE A 117 4.96 2.94 1.58
CA PHE A 117 3.89 2.04 2.01
C PHE A 117 3.71 0.84 1.06
N ILE A 118 3.88 1.06 -0.24
CA ILE A 118 3.84 0.01 -1.27
C ILE A 118 5.07 0.12 -2.18
N THR A 119 5.40 -0.96 -2.87
CA THR A 119 6.45 -0.98 -3.90
C THR A 119 6.03 -1.83 -5.11
N LEU A 120 6.86 -1.90 -6.15
CA LEU A 120 6.64 -2.83 -7.26
C LEU A 120 6.85 -4.28 -6.79
N ALA A 121 5.98 -5.19 -7.24
CA ALA A 121 6.11 -6.62 -6.94
C ALA A 121 7.35 -7.22 -7.65
N GLU A 122 7.83 -8.37 -7.17
CA GLU A 122 8.92 -9.09 -7.86
C GLU A 122 8.43 -9.58 -9.23
N ARG A 123 9.35 -9.76 -10.19
CA ARG A 123 9.00 -10.24 -11.53
C ARG A 123 8.26 -11.58 -11.47
N ASP A 124 8.65 -12.46 -10.55
CA ASP A 124 8.02 -13.77 -10.33
C ASP A 124 6.57 -13.63 -9.80
N ASP A 125 6.29 -12.61 -9.00
CA ASP A 125 4.93 -12.32 -8.52
C ASP A 125 4.05 -11.74 -9.64
N SER A 126 4.66 -10.93 -10.53
CA SER A 126 3.96 -10.26 -11.62
C SER A 126 3.53 -11.22 -12.74
N SER A 127 4.28 -12.29 -12.97
CA SER A 127 3.95 -13.31 -13.97
C SER A 127 2.71 -14.12 -13.58
N LEU A 128 2.54 -14.40 -12.28
CA LEU A 128 1.35 -15.08 -11.74
C LEU A 128 0.07 -14.27 -11.94
N LEU A 129 0.14 -12.94 -11.77
CA LEU A 129 -1.01 -12.06 -12.03
C LEU A 129 -1.35 -11.97 -13.52
N ARG A 130 -0.34 -11.97 -14.40
CA ARG A 130 -0.54 -11.92 -15.86
C ARG A 130 -1.07 -13.22 -16.44
N ALA A 131 -0.68 -14.38 -15.90
CA ALA A 131 -1.17 -15.67 -16.36
C ALA A 131 -2.68 -15.86 -16.13
N ASN A 132 -3.22 -15.26 -15.05
CA ASN A 132 -4.61 -15.42 -14.66
C ASN A 132 -5.56 -14.35 -15.23
N ARG A 133 -5.06 -13.29 -15.86
CA ARG A 133 -5.89 -12.16 -16.31
C ARG A 133 -5.56 -11.76 -17.74
N GLY A 134 -6.56 -11.86 -18.61
CA GLY A 134 -6.51 -11.34 -19.97
C GLY A 134 -5.92 -9.92 -19.96
N ALA A 135 -4.88 -9.72 -20.76
CA ALA A 135 -4.02 -8.55 -20.70
C ALA A 135 -4.81 -7.25 -20.92
N ASP A 136 -5.14 -6.54 -19.85
CA ASP A 136 -5.40 -5.10 -19.93
C ASP A 136 -4.04 -4.39 -20.03
N PRO A 137 -3.67 -3.82 -21.19
CA PRO A 137 -2.36 -3.18 -21.40
C PRO A 137 -2.17 -1.92 -20.54
N SER A 138 -3.21 -1.48 -19.82
CA SER A 138 -3.17 -0.32 -18.93
C SER A 138 -2.83 -0.65 -17.46
N SER A 139 -2.73 -1.93 -17.11
CA SER A 139 -2.51 -2.42 -15.74
C SER A 139 -1.27 -3.33 -15.66
N THR A 140 -0.19 -2.92 -16.31
CA THR A 140 1.02 -3.72 -16.53
C THR A 140 1.85 -3.91 -15.27
N ASP A 141 1.72 -2.99 -14.31
CA ASP A 141 2.48 -2.96 -13.07
C ASP A 141 1.74 -3.66 -11.94
N ALA A 142 2.43 -4.59 -11.30
CA ALA A 142 2.01 -5.21 -10.05
C ALA A 142 2.71 -4.50 -8.89
N TYR A 143 1.95 -4.21 -7.85
CA TYR A 143 2.38 -3.57 -6.61
C TYR A 143 2.28 -4.56 -5.45
N ARG A 144 3.03 -4.31 -4.39
CA ARG A 144 3.03 -5.11 -3.17
C ARG A 144 3.12 -4.22 -1.95
N LEU A 145 2.39 -4.58 -0.90
CA LEU A 145 2.48 -3.93 0.40
C LEU A 145 3.86 -4.17 1.02
N VAL A 146 4.50 -3.12 1.52
CA VAL A 146 5.77 -3.25 2.23
C VAL A 146 5.46 -3.55 3.70
N THR A 147 5.55 -4.82 4.09
CA THR A 147 5.39 -5.25 5.49
C THR A 147 6.73 -5.71 6.07
N PRO A 148 6.85 -5.82 7.40
CA PRO A 148 8.05 -6.38 8.01
C PRO A 148 8.39 -7.78 7.50
N GLU A 149 7.38 -8.62 7.25
CA GLU A 149 7.56 -9.97 6.71
C GLU A 149 8.09 -9.96 5.28
N TYR A 150 7.62 -9.02 4.46
CA TYR A 150 8.08 -8.87 3.07
C TYR A 150 9.59 -8.56 3.02
N LEU A 151 10.08 -7.74 3.95
CA LEU A 151 11.49 -7.36 4.01
C LEU A 151 12.42 -8.43 4.56
N LEU A 152 11.91 -9.49 5.16
CA LEU A 152 12.76 -10.57 5.68
C LEU A 152 13.60 -11.23 4.59
N ARG A 153 13.06 -11.39 3.37
CA ARG A 153 13.80 -12.02 2.27
C ARG A 153 15.01 -11.19 1.83
N PRO A 154 14.87 -9.89 1.50
CA PRO A 154 16.03 -9.05 1.17
C PRO A 154 16.95 -8.84 2.38
N LEU A 155 16.42 -8.71 3.61
CA LEU A 155 17.26 -8.61 4.81
C LEU A 155 18.08 -9.87 5.05
N ARG A 156 17.52 -11.07 4.87
CA ARG A 156 18.27 -12.34 4.95
C ARG A 156 19.45 -12.38 3.99
N LYS A 157 19.30 -11.83 2.78
CA LYS A 157 20.40 -11.75 1.81
C LYS A 157 21.51 -10.82 2.31
N LEU A 158 21.15 -9.66 2.87
CA LEU A 158 22.12 -8.71 3.42
C LEU A 158 22.81 -9.21 4.70
N LEU A 159 22.07 -9.92 5.54
CA LEU A 159 22.57 -10.51 6.80
C LEU A 159 23.29 -11.85 6.58
N GLY A 160 23.23 -12.41 5.36
CA GLY A 160 23.64 -13.79 5.03
C GLY A 160 24.74 -13.91 3.98
N THR A 161 25.48 -12.84 3.67
CA THR A 161 26.62 -12.87 2.72
C THR A 161 27.99 -12.71 3.37
N ASN A 162 28.11 -12.23 4.61
CA ASN A 162 29.39 -12.12 5.31
C ASN A 162 29.34 -12.87 6.64
N GLY A 163 30.25 -13.83 6.82
CA GLY A 163 30.44 -14.63 8.03
C GLY A 163 30.98 -13.84 9.22
N PHE A 164 30.26 -12.81 9.67
CA PHE A 164 30.56 -12.06 10.88
C PHE A 164 29.28 -11.80 11.67
N ALA A 165 28.91 -12.72 12.55
CA ALA A 165 28.33 -12.37 13.85
C ALA A 165 28.20 -13.62 14.70
N SER A 166 29.17 -13.76 15.61
CA SER A 166 28.97 -14.43 16.89
C SER A 166 27.64 -13.95 17.51
N PRO A 167 26.87 -14.82 18.19
CA PRO A 167 25.57 -14.46 18.80
C PRO A 167 25.63 -13.27 19.78
N ASN A 168 26.81 -12.85 20.21
CA ASN A 168 27.02 -11.68 21.07
C ASN A 168 26.96 -10.31 20.35
N ASN A 169 26.85 -10.25 19.01
CA ASN A 169 26.75 -8.99 18.24
C ASN A 169 25.34 -8.68 17.70
N ALA A 170 24.31 -9.37 18.19
CA ALA A 170 22.91 -9.12 17.79
C ALA A 170 22.44 -7.67 18.07
N ALA A 171 23.14 -6.94 18.94
CA ALA A 171 22.87 -5.54 19.28
C ALA A 171 23.57 -4.51 18.36
N SER A 172 24.40 -4.94 17.39
CA SER A 172 25.33 -4.02 16.68
C SER A 172 24.99 -3.76 15.21
N HIS A 173 23.85 -4.22 14.70
CA HIS A 173 23.48 -3.94 13.31
C HIS A 173 22.89 -2.54 13.21
N ASP A 174 23.66 -1.62 12.62
CA ASP A 174 23.18 -0.28 12.37
C ASP A 174 22.00 -0.32 11.39
N THR A 175 20.82 -0.02 11.92
CA THR A 175 19.57 0.09 11.16
C THR A 175 19.67 1.09 10.02
N GLU A 176 20.45 2.17 10.17
CA GLU A 176 20.64 3.17 9.13
C GLU A 176 21.45 2.59 7.98
N GLU A 177 22.58 1.95 8.29
CA GLU A 177 23.41 1.28 7.30
C GLU A 177 22.63 0.21 6.53
N LEU A 178 21.85 -0.63 7.22
CA LEU A 178 21.03 -1.65 6.57
C LEU A 178 19.94 -1.04 5.68
N THR A 179 19.32 0.05 6.13
CA THR A 179 18.33 0.79 5.32
C THR A 179 18.98 1.36 4.06
N ALA A 180 20.17 1.96 4.18
CA ALA A 180 20.93 2.46 3.04
C ALA A 180 21.32 1.34 2.06
N ARG A 181 21.81 0.21 2.58
CA ARG A 181 22.13 -0.97 1.75
C ARG A 181 20.92 -1.54 1.03
N LEU A 182 19.76 -1.61 1.68
CA LEU A 182 18.50 -2.03 1.04
C LEU A 182 18.12 -1.11 -0.13
N ARG A 183 18.22 0.21 0.08
CA ARG A 183 17.90 1.22 -0.95
C ARG A 183 18.84 1.14 -2.17
N ILE A 184 20.08 0.72 -1.97
CA ILE A 184 21.07 0.52 -3.04
C ILE A 184 20.88 -0.83 -3.75
N LEU A 185 20.51 -1.87 -3.00
CA LEU A 185 20.38 -3.23 -3.52
C LEU A 185 19.28 -3.35 -4.58
N ASP A 186 18.17 -2.66 -4.38
CA ASP A 186 17.00 -2.74 -5.24
C ASP A 186 16.20 -1.43 -5.17
N ASP A 187 16.01 -0.78 -6.34
CA ASP A 187 15.30 0.49 -6.48
C ASP A 187 13.88 0.47 -5.88
N ARG A 188 13.28 -0.71 -5.77
CA ARG A 188 11.98 -0.91 -5.14
C ARG A 188 11.96 -0.50 -3.67
N PHE A 189 13.10 -0.55 -2.98
CA PHE A 189 13.21 -0.17 -1.57
C PHE A 189 13.69 1.27 -1.38
N ARG A 190 13.83 2.07 -2.45
CA ARG A 190 14.38 3.43 -2.39
C ARG A 190 13.71 4.33 -1.33
N ASN A 191 12.40 4.20 -1.15
CA ASN A 191 11.60 5.01 -0.23
C ASN A 191 11.28 4.32 1.09
N ILE A 192 11.93 3.20 1.41
CA ILE A 192 11.60 2.43 2.59
C ILE A 192 11.94 3.19 3.87
N ASP A 193 11.06 3.12 4.87
CA ASP A 193 11.29 3.78 6.15
C ASP A 193 12.20 2.95 7.06
N ARG A 194 13.05 3.63 7.83
CA ARG A 194 13.95 3.03 8.82
C ARG A 194 13.17 2.27 9.90
N SER A 195 12.05 2.82 10.35
CA SER A 195 11.20 2.20 11.38
C SER A 195 10.78 0.78 10.96
N LEU A 196 10.37 0.63 9.70
CA LEU A 196 9.96 -0.64 9.12
C LEU A 196 11.12 -1.64 9.02
N VAL A 197 12.33 -1.17 8.69
CA VAL A 197 13.54 -2.01 8.68
C VAL A 197 13.86 -2.49 10.10
N GLN A 198 13.76 -1.61 11.10
CA GLN A 198 13.96 -1.96 12.51
C GLN A 198 12.93 -3.01 12.98
N GLU A 199 11.65 -2.84 12.65
CA GLU A 199 10.60 -3.83 12.96
C GLU A 199 10.89 -5.18 12.29
N SER A 200 11.32 -5.15 11.04
CA SER A 200 11.69 -6.37 10.28
C SER A 200 12.87 -7.10 10.90
N LEU A 201 13.87 -6.36 11.40
CA LEU A 201 15.02 -6.93 12.11
C LEU A 201 14.59 -7.56 13.43
N ALA A 202 13.77 -6.86 14.22
CA ALA A 202 13.21 -7.42 15.45
C ALA A 202 12.47 -8.75 15.17
N LEU A 203 11.66 -8.77 14.11
CA LEU A 203 10.93 -9.96 13.68
C LEU A 203 11.86 -11.07 13.15
N TYR A 204 12.95 -10.71 12.46
CA TYR A 204 13.97 -11.65 12.02
C TYR A 204 14.66 -12.36 13.19
N TYR A 205 15.09 -11.62 14.22
CA TYR A 205 15.72 -12.18 15.41
C TYR A 205 14.75 -13.00 16.24
N ALA A 206 13.49 -12.56 16.39
CA ALA A 206 12.46 -13.33 17.07
C ALA A 206 12.24 -14.72 16.44
N ARG A 207 12.39 -14.86 15.12
CA ARG A 207 12.29 -16.15 14.41
C ARG A 207 13.56 -17.02 14.51
N ARG A 208 14.67 -16.48 15.00
CA ARG A 208 15.96 -17.18 15.14
C ARG A 208 16.36 -17.50 16.57
N ALA A 209 15.68 -16.93 17.57
CA ALA A 209 15.87 -17.31 18.96
C ALA A 209 15.46 -18.79 19.15
N PRO A 210 16.34 -19.66 19.69
CA PRO A 210 15.94 -21.01 20.08
C PRO A 210 14.92 -20.92 21.23
N LEU A 211 13.87 -21.73 21.15
CA LEU A 211 12.94 -21.99 22.26
C LEU A 211 13.64 -22.73 23.39
#